data_AF-A0A0S8KL04-F1
#
_entry.id   AF-A0A0S8KL04-F1
#
_cell.length_a   1.000
_cell.length_b   1.000
_cell.length_c   1.000
_cell.angle_alpha   90.00
_cell.angle_beta   90.00
_cell.angle_gamma   90.00
#
_symmetry.space_group_name_H-M   'P 1'
#
loop_
_entity.id
_entity.type
_entity.pdbx_description
1 polymer ?
#
loop_
_entity_poly.entity_id
_entity_poly.type
_entity_poly.pdbx_seq_one_letter_code
_entity_poly.pdbx_strand_id
1 'polypeptide(L)' 'AAEGHPASVMDMSFANQALSVAYIAENHAELKEQVYSVPQAIDAEVARLKLEAMGMVIDTLTPEQTEYLESWEAGT' A
#
# COMPACT_ATOMS: atom_id res chain seq x y z
N ALA A 1 0.98 -22.98 -24.08
CA ALA A 1 0.94 -21.52 -23.87
C ALA A 1 0.76 -21.30 -22.38
N ALA A 2 1.68 -20.59 -21.73
CA ALA A 2 1.58 -20.26 -20.31
C ALA A 2 1.05 -18.83 -20.20
N GLU A 3 -0.18 -18.68 -19.73
CA GLU A 3 -0.95 -17.42 -19.71
C GLU A 3 -0.49 -16.48 -18.59
N GLY A 4 0.80 -16.08 -18.60
CA GLY A 4 1.32 -15.04 -17.70
C GLY A 4 0.99 -15.23 -16.22
N HIS A 5 1.00 -14.12 -15.46
CA HIS A 5 0.51 -14.11 -14.10
C HIS A 5 -1.03 -14.02 -14.10
N PRO A 6 -1.71 -14.71 -13.17
CA PRO A 6 -3.15 -14.58 -13.00
C PRO A 6 -3.58 -13.12 -12.86
N ALA A 7 -4.75 -12.77 -13.42
CA ALA A 7 -5.31 -11.41 -13.33
C ALA A 7 -5.41 -10.90 -11.88
N SER A 8 -5.65 -11.80 -10.93
CA SER A 8 -5.74 -11.52 -9.49
C SER A 8 -4.43 -11.08 -8.83
N VAL A 9 -3.29 -11.23 -9.51
CA VAL A 9 -1.98 -10.77 -9.06
C VAL A 9 -1.54 -9.55 -9.88
N MET A 10 -1.91 -9.51 -11.15
CA MET A 10 -1.61 -8.39 -12.05
C MET A 10 -2.37 -7.11 -11.69
N ASP A 11 -3.55 -7.21 -11.08
CA ASP A 11 -4.34 -6.05 -10.66
C ASP A 11 -3.59 -5.13 -9.68
N MET A 12 -2.90 -5.70 -8.70
CA MET A 12 -2.06 -4.95 -7.75
C MET A 12 -0.88 -4.26 -8.46
N SER A 13 -0.27 -4.94 -9.43
CA SER A 13 0.84 -4.38 -10.22
C SER A 13 0.38 -3.19 -11.07
N PHE A 14 -0.76 -3.33 -11.75
CA PHE A 14 -1.34 -2.26 -12.56
C PHE A 14 -1.86 -1.09 -11.70
N ALA A 15 -2.39 -1.36 -10.51
CA ALA A 15 -2.77 -0.31 -9.56
C ALA A 15 -1.54 0.49 -9.09
N ASN A 16 -0.44 -0.19 -8.72
CA ASN A 16 0.82 0.47 -8.36
C ASN A 16 1.36 1.33 -9.52
N GLN A 17 1.30 0.83 -10.76
CA GLN A 17 1.72 1.59 -11.93
C GLN A 17 0.85 2.83 -12.16
N ALA A 18 -0.49 2.70 -12.10
CA ALA A 18 -1.41 3.79 -12.31
C ALA A 18 -1.24 4.91 -11.26
N LEU A 19 -1.16 4.54 -9.98
CA LEU A 19 -0.96 5.50 -8.90
C LEU A 19 0.44 6.14 -8.92
N SER A 20 1.47 5.39 -9.32
CA SER A 20 2.81 5.96 -9.50
C SER A 20 2.84 6.98 -10.63
N VAL A 21 2.14 6.73 -11.74
CA VAL A 21 2.02 7.70 -12.84
C VAL A 21 1.27 8.95 -12.39
N ALA A 22 0.18 8.80 -11.61
CA ALA A 22 -0.53 9.94 -11.04
C ALA A 22 0.37 10.77 -10.10
N TYR A 23 1.12 10.10 -9.22
CA TYR A 23 2.07 10.74 -8.32
C TYR A 23 3.14 11.53 -9.09
N ILE A 24 3.69 10.95 -10.17
CA ILE A 24 4.65 11.67 -11.03
C ILE A 24 3.97 12.87 -11.66
N ALA A 25 2.77 12.73 -12.22
CA ALA A 25 2.06 13.84 -12.86
C ALA A 25 1.87 15.03 -11.89
N GLU A 26 1.51 14.75 -10.64
CA GLU A 26 1.27 15.77 -9.61
C GLU A 26 2.56 16.36 -9.02
N ASN A 27 3.62 15.56 -8.89
CA ASN A 27 4.83 15.93 -8.14
C ASN A 27 6.09 16.09 -9.01
N HIS A 28 5.97 16.01 -10.35
CA HIS A 28 7.11 16.01 -11.27
C HIS A 28 8.09 17.16 -11.07
N ALA A 29 7.62 18.33 -10.64
CA ALA A 29 8.45 19.52 -10.41
C ALA A 29 9.46 19.34 -9.25
N GLU A 30 9.19 18.43 -8.31
CA GLU A 30 10.03 18.13 -7.15
C GLU A 30 10.92 16.89 -7.37
N LEU A 31 10.66 16.15 -8.45
CA LEU A 31 11.39 14.94 -8.80
C LEU A 31 12.64 15.28 -9.63
N LYS A 32 13.72 14.51 -9.38
CA LYS A 32 14.98 14.57 -10.13
C LYS A 32 15.02 13.41 -11.13
N GLU A 33 15.94 13.49 -12.07
CA GLU A 33 16.23 12.42 -13.03
C GLU A 33 16.93 11.25 -12.35
N GLN A 34 16.18 10.47 -11.57
CA GLN A 34 16.66 9.27 -10.89
C GLN A 34 15.54 8.24 -10.75
N VAL A 35 15.91 7.02 -10.39
CA VAL A 35 14.94 5.96 -10.09
C VAL A 35 14.46 6.12 -8.65
N TYR A 36 13.14 6.15 -8.47
CA TYR A 36 12.49 6.17 -7.17
C TYR A 36 11.79 4.84 -6.91
N SER A 37 11.81 4.40 -5.66
CA SER A 37 10.88 3.39 -5.18
C SER A 37 9.46 3.96 -5.16
N VAL A 38 8.45 3.10 -5.30
CA VAL A 38 7.05 3.49 -5.09
C VAL A 38 6.89 4.03 -3.66
N PRO A 39 6.28 5.22 -3.47
CA PRO A 39 5.97 5.73 -2.15
C PRO A 39 5.17 4.73 -1.32
N GLN A 40 5.54 4.55 -0.05
CA GLN A 40 4.90 3.59 0.85
C GLN A 40 3.38 3.81 0.97
N ALA A 41 2.93 5.07 0.93
CA ALA A 41 1.51 5.40 0.97
C ALA A 41 0.73 4.84 -0.24
N ILE A 42 1.35 4.80 -1.43
CA ILE A 42 0.73 4.22 -2.63
C ILE A 42 0.63 2.71 -2.47
N ASP A 43 1.69 2.05 -2.01
CA ASP A 43 1.70 0.60 -1.83
C ASP A 43 0.67 0.15 -0.77
N ALA A 44 0.56 0.91 0.33
CA ALA A 44 -0.45 0.69 1.36
C ALA A 44 -1.88 0.88 0.82
N GLU A 45 -2.12 1.89 -0.03
CA GLU A 45 -3.42 2.13 -0.64
C GLU A 45 -3.81 1.02 -1.63
N VAL A 46 -2.86 0.52 -2.43
CA VAL A 46 -3.11 -0.65 -3.30
C VAL A 46 -3.50 -1.87 -2.48
N ALA A 47 -2.79 -2.14 -1.38
CA ALA A 47 -3.12 -3.25 -0.48
C ALA A 47 -4.52 -3.07 0.14
N ARG A 48 -4.86 -1.86 0.59
CA ARG A 48 -6.19 -1.54 1.14
C ARG A 48 -7.30 -1.78 0.12
N LEU A 49 -7.15 -1.27 -1.10
CA LEU A 49 -8.12 -1.44 -2.19
C LEU A 49 -8.29 -2.91 -2.57
N LYS A 50 -7.20 -3.70 -2.56
CA LYS A 50 -7.26 -5.14 -2.83
C LYS A 50 -8.09 -5.88 -1.78
N LEU A 51 -7.85 -5.61 -0.50
CA LEU A 51 -8.62 -6.21 0.60
C LEU A 51 -10.09 -5.84 0.50
N GLU A 52 -10.40 -4.58 0.23
CA GLU A 52 -11.78 -4.10 0.03
C GLU A 52 -12.46 -4.83 -1.15
N ALA A 53 -11.78 -4.97 -2.29
CA ALA A 53 -12.30 -5.68 -3.45
C ALA A 53 -12.53 -7.19 -3.18
N MET A 54 -11.80 -7.76 -2.22
CA MET A 54 -11.99 -9.14 -1.73
C MET A 54 -13.08 -9.26 -0.65
N GLY A 55 -13.71 -8.14 -0.24
CA GLY A 55 -14.66 -8.10 0.86
C GLY A 55 -14.02 -8.31 2.24
N MET A 56 -12.71 -8.09 2.35
CA MET A 56 -11.97 -8.15 3.60
C MET A 56 -11.90 -6.78 4.26
N VAL A 57 -11.94 -6.75 5.59
CA VAL A 57 -11.83 -5.54 6.41
C VAL A 57 -10.58 -5.63 7.27
N ILE A 58 -9.86 -4.51 7.38
CA ILE A 58 -8.78 -4.34 8.35
C ILE A 58 -9.44 -3.90 9.66
N ASP A 59 -9.14 -4.59 10.74
CA ASP A 59 -9.61 -4.22 12.06
C ASP A 59 -8.90 -2.95 12.57
N THR A 60 -9.51 -2.30 13.55
CA THR A 60 -8.93 -1.12 14.21
C THR A 60 -8.54 -1.50 15.62
N LEU A 61 -7.33 -1.13 16.04
CA LEU A 61 -6.90 -1.30 17.41
C LEU A 61 -7.88 -0.61 18.36
N THR A 62 -8.26 -1.32 19.40
CA THR A 62 -8.98 -0.75 20.55
C THR A 62 -8.06 0.23 21.30
N PRO A 63 -8.61 1.22 22.03
CA PRO A 63 -7.81 2.13 22.84
C PRO A 63 -6.84 1.39 23.77
N GLU A 64 -7.29 0.28 24.38
CA GLU A 64 -6.49 -0.55 25.26
C GLU A 64 -5.33 -1.25 24.52
N GLN A 65 -5.55 -1.70 23.28
CA GLN A 65 -4.49 -2.29 22.45
C GLN A 65 -3.46 -1.24 22.00
N THR A 66 -3.90 -0.02 21.70
CA THR A 66 -3.00 1.10 21.38
C THR A 66 -2.16 1.47 22.59
N GLU A 67 -2.78 1.62 23.77
CA GLU A 67 -2.07 1.91 25.02
C GLU A 67 -1.06 0.81 25.36
N TYR A 68 -1.43 -0.46 25.17
CA TYR A 68 -0.52 -1.59 25.38
C TYR A 68 0.73 -1.50 24.49
N LEU A 69 0.57 -1.19 23.19
CA LEU A 69 1.69 -1.06 22.24
C LEU A 69 2.61 0.12 22.53
N GLU A 70 2.08 1.21 23.08
CA GLU A 70 2.85 2.42 23.41
C GLU A 70 3.51 2.34 24.80
N SER A 71 3.00 1.48 25.68
CA SER A 71 3.50 1.34 27.05
C SER A 71 4.82 0.56 27.11
N TRP A 72 5.82 1.12 27.81
CA TRP A 72 7.08 0.43 28.15
C TRP A 72 6.92 -0.49 29.39
N GLU A 73 5.81 -0.39 30.12
CA GLU A 73 5.53 -1.17 31.34
C GLU A 73 5.11 -2.61 31.03
N ALA A 74 4.68 -2.90 29.80
CA ALA A 74 4.31 -4.23 29.33
C ALA A 74 5.42 -4.93 28.53
N GLY A 75 6.68 -4.56 28.77
CA GLY A 75 7.84 -5.20 28.14
C GLY A 75 8.22 -6.53 28.81
N THR A 76 8.30 -7.60 28.03
CA THR A 76 9.25 -8.70 28.28
C THR A 76 10.65 -8.29 27.86
#